data_AF-A0A938D249-F1
#
_entry.id   AF-A0A938D249-F1
#
_cell.length_a   1.000
_cell.length_b   1.000
_cell.length_c   1.000
_cell.angle_alpha   90.00
_cell.angle_beta   90.00
_cell.angle_gamma   90.00
#
_symmetry.space_group_name_H-M   'P 1'
#
loop_
_entity.id
_entity.type
_entity.pdbx_description
1 polymer ?
#
loop_
_entity_poly.entity_id
_entity_poly.type
_entity_poly.pdbx_seq_one_letter_code
_entity_poly.pdbx_strand_id
1 'polypeptide(L)'
;MSMNLADKYALAKQEADAALATLDAIKVEIRALGREVIEGTHVLVTLSLSERRSFNAKLAAQYLTTEQVAACTRTTQVETIRIKPRVVVAA
;
A
#
# COMPACT_ATOMS: atom_id res chain seq x y z
N MET A 1 -16.99 24.29 -28.66
CA MET A 1 -16.28 24.82 -27.47
C MET A 1 -15.38 23.72 -26.95
N SER A 2 -14.05 23.93 -26.97
CA SER A 2 -13.10 23.00 -26.39
C SER A 2 -13.24 23.02 -24.87
N MET A 3 -13.39 21.85 -24.27
CA MET A 3 -13.36 21.66 -22.81
C MET A 3 -12.08 22.30 -22.24
N ASN A 4 -12.22 23.16 -21.22
CA ASN A 4 -11.08 23.86 -20.66
C ASN A 4 -10.21 22.90 -19.82
N LEU A 5 -9.03 23.34 -19.38
CA LEU A 5 -8.10 22.47 -18.65
C LEU A 5 -8.66 22.01 -17.28
N ALA A 6 -9.46 22.84 -16.61
CA ALA A 6 -10.08 22.50 -15.33
C ALA A 6 -11.16 21.42 -15.50
N ASP A 7 -11.99 21.54 -16.53
CA ASP A 7 -13.02 20.56 -16.87
C ASP A 7 -12.38 19.21 -17.22
N LYS A 8 -11.31 19.22 -18.04
CA LYS A 8 -10.56 18.00 -18.39
C LYS A 8 -9.95 17.32 -17.16
N TYR A 9 -9.41 18.11 -16.23
CA TYR A 9 -8.87 17.60 -14.98
C TYR A 9 -9.98 16.96 -14.11
N ALA A 10 -11.12 17.64 -13.96
CA ALA A 10 -12.23 17.13 -13.15
C ALA A 10 -12.76 15.79 -13.71
N LEU A 11 -12.91 15.69 -15.03
CA LEU A 11 -13.34 14.46 -15.70
C LEU A 11 -12.33 13.33 -15.47
N ALA A 12 -11.05 13.57 -15.74
CA ALA A 12 -10.00 12.57 -15.55
C ALA A 12 -9.88 12.12 -14.08
N LYS A 13 -10.10 13.04 -13.13
CA LYS A 13 -10.10 12.72 -11.70
C LYS A 13 -11.28 11.83 -11.32
N GLN A 14 -12.46 12.12 -11.85
CA GLN A 14 -13.66 11.31 -11.61
C GLN A 14 -13.50 9.89 -12.19
N GLU A 15 -12.94 9.76 -13.39
CA GLU A 15 -12.63 8.46 -14.00
C GLU A 15 -11.58 7.69 -13.18
N ALA A 16 -10.54 8.36 -12.70
CA ALA A 16 -9.55 7.75 -11.83
C ALA A 16 -10.16 7.26 -10.50
N ASP A 17 -11.04 8.04 -9.90
CA ASP A 17 -11.71 7.66 -8.65
C ASP A 17 -12.66 6.47 -8.85
N ALA A 18 -13.38 6.41 -9.98
CA ALA A 18 -14.21 5.28 -10.33
C ALA A 18 -13.37 4.00 -10.59
N ALA A 19 -12.23 4.14 -11.26
CA ALA A 19 -11.29 3.04 -11.48
C ALA A 19 -10.70 2.52 -10.16
N LEU A 20 -10.35 3.42 -9.23
CA LEU A 20 -9.88 3.07 -7.89
C LEU A 20 -10.95 2.32 -7.09
N ALA A 21 -12.20 2.79 -7.11
CA ALA A 21 -13.31 2.11 -6.43
C ALA A 21 -13.54 0.70 -7.00
N THR A 22 -13.46 0.53 -8.32
CA THR A 22 -13.58 -0.77 -8.99
C THR A 22 -12.45 -1.71 -8.56
N LEU A 23 -11.21 -1.20 -8.51
CA LEU A 23 -10.05 -1.96 -8.09
C LEU A 23 -10.15 -2.38 -6.61
N ASP A 24 -10.70 -1.53 -5.74
CA ASP A 24 -10.92 -1.89 -4.34
C ASP A 24 -12.01 -2.97 -4.18
N ALA A 25 -13.07 -2.95 -4.99
CA ALA A 25 -14.04 -4.06 -5.03
C ALA A 25 -13.38 -5.38 -5.43
N ILE A 26 -12.55 -5.37 -6.48
CA ILE A 26 -11.79 -6.55 -6.93
C ILE A 26 -10.86 -7.07 -5.83
N LYS A 27 -10.21 -6.19 -5.06
CA LYS A 27 -9.39 -6.61 -3.89
C LYS A 27 -10.23 -7.31 -2.83
N VAL A 28 -11.45 -6.86 -2.58
CA VAL A 28 -12.36 -7.50 -1.62
C VAL A 28 -12.72 -8.91 -2.11
N GLU A 29 -13.05 -9.06 -3.38
CA GLU A 29 -13.33 -10.37 -3.99
C GLU A 29 -12.11 -11.30 -3.91
N ILE A 30 -10.92 -10.81 -4.27
CA ILE A 30 -9.66 -11.55 -4.19
C ILE A 30 -9.38 -12.03 -2.75
N ARG A 31 -9.65 -11.21 -1.74
CA ARG A 31 -9.52 -11.60 -0.33
C ARG A 31 -10.58 -12.61 0.09
N ALA A 32 -11.83 -12.46 -0.38
CA ALA A 32 -12.92 -13.37 -0.07
C ALA A 32 -12.69 -14.78 -0.65
N LEU A 33 -11.93 -14.91 -1.74
CA LEU A 33 -11.54 -16.20 -2.31
C LEU A 33 -10.66 -17.04 -1.36
N GLY A 34 -9.98 -16.42 -0.38
CA GLY A 34 -9.19 -17.13 0.63
C GLY A 34 -8.01 -17.93 0.07
N ARG A 35 -7.60 -17.66 -1.17
CA ARG A 35 -6.47 -18.32 -1.84
C ARG A 35 -5.21 -17.49 -1.68
N GLU A 36 -4.11 -18.14 -1.31
CA GLU A 36 -2.80 -17.48 -1.21
C GLU A 36 -2.22 -17.11 -2.58
N VAL A 37 -2.66 -17.79 -3.65
CA VAL A 37 -2.23 -17.55 -5.03
C VAL A 37 -3.42 -17.62 -5.98
N ILE A 38 -3.53 -16.62 -6.86
CA ILE A 38 -4.50 -16.57 -7.97
C ILE A 38 -3.70 -16.38 -9.27
N GLU A 39 -3.75 -17.38 -10.14
CA GLU A 39 -3.10 -17.35 -11.45
C GLU A 39 -4.06 -16.79 -12.50
N GLY A 40 -3.63 -15.73 -13.19
CA GLY A 40 -4.31 -15.17 -14.35
C GLY A 40 -3.46 -15.33 -15.61
N THR A 41 -4.09 -15.16 -16.78
CA THR A 41 -3.46 -15.33 -18.10
C THR A 41 -2.21 -14.48 -18.33
N HIS A 42 -2.13 -13.31 -17.68
CA HIS A 42 -1.01 -12.36 -17.83
C HIS A 42 -0.32 -12.00 -16.51
N VAL A 43 -0.91 -12.34 -15.35
CA VAL A 43 -0.46 -11.88 -14.04
C VAL A 43 -0.74 -12.95 -12.99
N LEU A 44 0.16 -13.10 -12.03
CA LEU A 44 -0.01 -13.92 -10.84
C LEU A 44 -0.20 -13.02 -9.62
N VAL A 45 -1.27 -13.23 -8.87
CA VAL A 45 -1.59 -12.47 -7.65
C VAL A 45 -1.31 -13.35 -6.44
N THR A 46 -0.35 -12.96 -5.60
CA THR A 46 -0.03 -13.65 -4.34
C THR A 46 -0.52 -12.81 -3.16
N LEU A 47 -1.34 -13.41 -2.31
CA LEU A 47 -1.83 -12.87 -1.04
C LEU A 47 -1.04 -13.52 0.10
N SER A 48 0.06 -12.89 0.54
CA SER A 48 0.79 -13.33 1.74
C SER A 48 0.24 -12.62 2.98
N LEU A 49 -0.38 -13.37 3.90
CA LEU A 49 -0.75 -12.87 5.22
C LEU A 49 0.49 -12.87 6.12
N SER A 50 1.21 -11.74 6.18
CA SER A 50 2.28 -11.55 7.15
C SER A 50 1.77 -10.78 8.36
N GLU A 51 1.87 -11.33 9.56
CA GLU A 51 1.66 -10.57 10.79
C GLU A 51 2.78 -9.53 10.95
N ARG A 52 2.47 -8.26 10.66
CA ARG A 52 3.38 -7.17 10.96
C ARG A 52 3.15 -6.72 12.39
N ARG A 53 4.01 -7.16 13.31
CA ARG A 53 4.07 -6.61 14.68
C ARG A 53 4.71 -5.23 14.64
N SER A 54 3.88 -4.19 14.54
CA SER A 54 4.33 -2.80 14.67
C SER A 54 3.98 -2.27 16.06
N PHE A 55 4.98 -1.71 16.75
CA PHE A 55 4.79 -1.04 18.03
C PHE A 55 3.99 0.26 17.85
N ASN A 56 2.81 0.35 18.46
CA ASN A 56 1.98 1.55 18.41
C ASN A 56 2.40 2.51 19.54
N ALA A 57 3.36 3.39 19.23
CA ALA A 57 3.92 4.35 20.19
C ALA A 57 2.86 5.28 20.82
N LYS A 58 1.78 5.61 20.09
CA LYS A 58 0.68 6.46 20.60
C LYS A 58 -0.15 5.73 21.67
N LEU A 59 -0.43 4.45 21.44
CA LEU A 59 -1.13 3.62 22.42
C LEU A 59 -0.22 3.32 23.61
N ALA A 60 1.05 3.03 23.37
CA ALA A 60 2.04 2.79 24.42
C ALA A 60 2.19 4.01 25.35
N ALA A 61 2.13 5.23 24.81
CA ALA A 61 2.14 6.46 25.62
C ALA A 61 0.91 6.64 26.54
N GLN A 62 -0.19 5.91 26.32
CA GLN A 62 -1.36 5.92 27.22
C GLN A 62 -1.20 4.96 28.40
N TYR A 63 -0.33 3.96 28.27
CA TYR A 63 -0.14 2.90 29.27
C TYR A 63 1.24 2.93 29.94
N LEU A 64 2.19 3.68 29.40
CA LEU A 64 3.55 3.82 29.89
C LEU A 64 3.80 5.25 30.35
N THR A 65 4.56 5.41 31.42
CA THR A 65 5.03 6.73 31.83
C THR A 65 6.07 7.26 30.84
N THR A 66 6.23 8.58 30.79
CA THR A 66 7.17 9.26 29.88
C THR A 66 8.60 8.73 30.02
N GLU A 67 8.99 8.32 31.23
CA GLU A 67 10.30 7.73 31.54
C GLU A 67 10.48 6.33 30.94
N GLN A 68 9.42 5.50 30.92
CA GLN A 68 9.44 4.16 30.34
C GLN A 68 9.49 4.19 28.81
N VAL A 69 8.83 5.18 28.19
CA VAL A 69 8.89 5.39 26.74
C VAL A 69 10.30 5.83 26.32
N ALA A 70 10.94 6.71 27.10
CA ALA A 70 12.33 7.13 26.84
C ALA A 70 13.33 5.98 26.96
N ALA A 71 13.17 5.11 27.96
CA ALA A 71 14.04 3.93 28.15
C ALA A 71 13.95 2.91 27.00
N CYS A 72 12.81 2.82 26.31
CA CYS A 72 12.59 1.92 25.18
C CYS A 72 12.93 2.55 23.81
N THR A 73 13.30 3.84 23.76
CA THR A 73 13.55 4.54 22.50
C THR A 73 15.01 4.39 22.08
N ARG A 74 15.30 3.47 21.15
CA ARG A 74 16.63 3.32 20.54
C ARG A 74 16.73 4.08 19.22
N THR A 75 17.35 5.26 19.25
CA THR A 75 17.66 6.04 18.06
C THR A 75 18.77 5.37 17.25
N THR A 76 18.45 4.92 16.05
CA THR A 76 19.44 4.39 15.10
C THR A 76 19.22 5.11 13.77
N GLN A 77 20.22 5.83 13.28
CA GLN A 77 20.17 6.45 11.96
C GLN A 77 20.41 5.39 10.88
N VAL A 78 19.50 5.30 9.93
CA VAL A 78 19.64 4.45 8.74
C VAL A 78 19.23 5.27 7.54
N GLU A 79 20.17 5.53 6.64
CA GLU A 79 19.91 6.05 5.31
C GLU A 79 19.93 4.89 4.33
N THR A 80 18.85 4.69 3.58
CA THR A 80 18.85 3.72 2.48
C THR A 80 17.96 4.19 1.36
N ILE A 81 18.59 4.45 0.22
CA ILE A 81 17.94 4.66 -1.08
C ILE A 81 18.30 3.46 -1.94
N ARG A 82 17.31 2.71 -2.44
CA ARG A 82 17.56 1.77 -3.53
C ARG A 82 16.31 1.51 -4.38
N ILE A 83 16.40 1.87 -5.66
CA ILE A 83 15.44 1.56 -6.71
C ILE A 83 16.21 0.84 -7.83
N LYS A 84 15.70 -0.32 -8.29
CA LYS A 84 16.20 -1.02 -9.47
C LYS A 84 15.05 -1.40 -10.40
N PRO A 85 15.15 -1.12 -11.72
CA PRO A 85 14.16 -1.56 -12.71
C PRO A 85 14.29 -3.05 -13.04
N ARG A 86 13.17 -3.67 -13.44
CA ARG A 86 13.11 -5.06 -13.92
C ARG A 86 13.58 -5.11 -15.38
N VAL A 87 14.75 -5.70 -15.60
CA VAL A 87 15.21 -6.07 -16.96
C VAL A 87 14.56 -7.41 -17.28
N VAL A 88 13.68 -7.43 -18.29
CA VAL A 88 13.26 -8.68 -18.94
C VAL A 88 14.32 -8.99 -19.97
N VAL A 89 15.19 -9.96 -19.69
CA VAL A 89 16.03 -10.56 -20.72
C VAL A 89 15.12 -11.51 -21.49
N ALA A 90 14.80 -11.15 -22.73
CA ALA A 90 14.20 -12.08 -23.67
C ALA A 90 15.21 -13.20 -23.93
N ALA A 91 14.83 -14.43 -23.57
CA ALA A 91 15.47 -15.64 -24.09
C ALA A 91 14.80 -16.02 -25.41
#